data_AF-A0A6V7JH34-F1
#
_entry.id   AF-A0A6V7JH34-F1
#
_cell.length_a   1.000
_cell.length_b   1.000
_cell.length_c   1.000
_cell.angle_alpha   90.00
_cell.angle_beta   90.00
_cell.angle_gamma   90.00
#
_symmetry.space_group_name_H-M   'P 1'
#
loop_
_entity.id
_entity.type
_entity.pdbx_description
1 polymer ?
#
loop_
_entity_poly.entity_id
_entity_poly.type
_entity_poly.pdbx_seq_one_letter_code
_entity_poly.pdbx_strand_id
1 'polypeptide(L)' 'KGKMRAHELGKFYRKQYGNLFGSTYSRKKVYFRASQMRRTISTAQLFATGLYPPLDSQV' A
#
# COMPACT_ATOMS: atom_id res chain seq x y z
N LYS A 1 -1.98 12.56 -12.16
CA LYS A 1 -2.35 13.12 -10.83
C LYS A 1 -2.96 12.07 -9.90
N GLY A 2 -4.03 11.35 -10.28
CA GLY A 2 -4.68 10.36 -9.39
C GLY A 2 -3.78 9.22 -8.88
N LYS A 3 -2.87 8.71 -9.73
CA LYS A 3 -1.91 7.65 -9.35
C LYS A 3 -0.93 8.10 -8.25
N MET A 4 -0.36 9.30 -8.38
CA MET A 4 0.56 9.86 -7.38
C MET A 4 -0.16 10.08 -6.05
N ARG A 5 -1.39 10.59 -6.08
CA ARG A 5 -2.19 10.80 -4.87
C ARG A 5 -2.47 9.49 -4.11
N ALA A 6 -2.72 8.39 -4.82
CA ALA A 6 -2.90 7.07 -4.19
C ALA A 6 -1.63 6.59 -3.49
N HIS A 7 -0.47 6.81 -4.11
CA HIS A 7 0.84 6.48 -3.54
C HIS A 7 1.18 7.32 -2.30
N GLU A 8 0.97 8.64 -2.39
CA GLU A 8 1.16 9.57 -1.26
C GLU A 8 0.24 9.23 -0.09
N LEU A 9 -1.00 8.84 -0.37
CA LEU A 9 -1.93 8.37 0.66
C LEU A 9 -1.41 7.11 1.35
N GLY A 10 -0.84 6.16 0.61
CA GLY A 10 -0.20 4.97 1.18
C GLY A 10 0.94 5.33 2.14
N LYS A 11 1.81 6.27 1.74
CA LYS A 11 2.91 6.77 2.58
C LYS A 11 2.41 7.48 3.84
N PHE A 12 1.33 8.27 3.71
CA PHE A 12 0.72 8.94 4.85
C PHE A 12 0.22 7.94 5.89
N TYR A 13 -0.50 6.90 5.45
CA TYR A 13 -0.96 5.83 6.34
C TYR A 13 0.19 5.05 6.96
N ARG A 14 1.29 4.84 6.22
CA ARG A 14 2.50 4.20 6.77
C ARG A 14 3.12 5.02 7.90
N LYS A 15 3.14 6.35 7.78
CA LYS A 15 3.65 7.24 8.82
C LYS A 15 2.76 7.24 10.07
N GLN A 16 1.44 7.24 9.89
CA GLN A 16 0.48 7.29 10.99
C GLN A 16 0.33 5.95 11.73
N TYR A 17 0.30 4.84 11.00
CA TYR A 17 -0.02 3.51 11.53
C TYR A 17 1.11 2.50 11.36
N GLY A 18 2.34 2.95 11.15
CA GLY A 18 3.51 2.07 10.93
C GLY A 18 3.71 1.03 12.04
N ASN A 19 3.41 1.41 13.29
CA ASN A 19 3.51 0.51 14.44
C ASN A 19 2.47 -0.62 14.41
N LEU A 20 1.28 -0.39 13.84
CA LEU A 20 0.20 -1.38 13.76
C LEU A 20 0.47 -2.42 12.66
N PHE A 21 0.99 -1.98 11.52
CA PHE A 21 1.24 -2.83 10.35
C PHE A 21 2.53 -3.64 10.47
N GLY A 22 3.51 -3.14 11.23
CA GLY A 22 4.84 -3.73 11.34
C GLY A 22 5.72 -3.45 10.12
N SER A 23 6.99 -3.85 10.21
CA SER A 23 7.99 -3.53 9.18
C SER A 23 7.66 -4.16 7.82
N THR A 24 7.26 -5.43 7.80
CA THR A 24 7.06 -6.22 6.58
C THR A 24 5.59 -6.55 6.33
N TYR A 25 5.21 -6.66 5.06
CA TYR A 25 3.88 -7.11 4.67
C TYR A 25 3.60 -8.54 5.15
N SER A 26 2.44 -8.75 5.78
CA SER A 26 1.94 -10.08 6.14
C SER A 26 0.46 -10.21 5.76
N ARG A 27 0.14 -11.21 4.94
CA ARG A 27 -1.24 -11.50 4.50
C ARG A 27 -2.19 -11.80 5.67
N LYS A 28 -1.66 -12.30 6.79
CA LYS A 28 -2.46 -12.56 8.02
C LYS A 28 -2.88 -11.27 8.74
N LYS A 29 -2.13 -10.18 8.54
CA LYS A 29 -2.36 -8.89 9.22
C LYS A 29 -3.09 -7.88 8.35
N VAL A 30 -2.82 -7.86 7.03
CA VAL A 30 -3.37 -6.86 6.12
C VAL A 30 -3.92 -7.51 4.85
N TYR A 31 -5.20 -7.23 4.59
CA TYR A 31 -5.90 -7.64 3.37
C TYR A 31 -6.38 -6.40 2.60
N PHE A 32 -6.01 -6.32 1.32
CA PHE A 32 -6.48 -5.28 0.42
C PHE A 32 -7.61 -5.81 -0.44
N ARG A 33 -8.77 -5.15 -0.39
CA ARG A 33 -9.94 -5.49 -1.21
C ARG A 33 -10.24 -4.35 -2.17
N ALA A 34 -10.45 -4.67 -3.45
CA ALA A 34 -10.88 -3.71 -4.46
C ALA A 34 -12.02 -4.31 -5.29
N SER A 35 -12.82 -3.44 -5.93
CA SER A 35 -13.76 -3.86 -6.97
C SER A 35 -13.00 -4.33 -8.23
N GLN A 36 -13.62 -5.19 -9.04
CA GLN A 36 -13.01 -5.79 -10.25
C GLN A 36 -12.88 -4.81 -11.44
N MET A 37 -12.76 -3.51 -11.19
CA MET A 37 -12.44 -2.54 -12.22
C MET A 37 -10.94 -2.27 -12.26
N ARG A 38 -10.36 -2.13 -13.46
CA ARG A 38 -8.92 -1.87 -13.62
C ARG A 38 -8.46 -0.62 -12.87
N ARG A 39 -9.30 0.42 -12.81
CA ARG A 39 -9.01 1.65 -12.07
C ARG A 39 -8.87 1.42 -10.56
N THR A 40 -9.74 0.61 -9.97
CA THR A 40 -9.72 0.32 -8.52
C THR A 40 -8.59 -0.62 -8.15
N ILE A 41 -8.28 -1.60 -9.01
CA ILE A 41 -7.12 -2.48 -8.83
C ILE A 41 -5.82 -1.67 -8.87
N SER A 42 -5.67 -0.80 -9.87
CA SER A 42 -4.47 0.04 -10.00
C SER A 42 -4.30 0.99 -8.82
N THR A 43 -5.38 1.60 -8.33
CA THR A 43 -5.35 2.44 -7.12
C THR A 43 -4.96 1.64 -5.88
N ALA A 44 -5.51 0.44 -5.69
CA ALA A 44 -5.17 -0.42 -4.55
C ALA A 44 -3.70 -0.85 -4.57
N GLN A 45 -3.16 -1.19 -5.74
CA GLN A 45 -1.73 -1.54 -5.89
C GLN A 45 -0.82 -0.35 -5.56
N LEU A 46 -1.11 0.84 -6.09
CA LEU A 46 -0.33 2.05 -5.81
C LEU A 46 -0.37 2.45 -4.33
N PHE A 47 -1.52 2.28 -3.68
CA PHE A 47 -1.65 2.48 -2.25
C PHE A 47 -0.79 1.47 -1.47
N ALA A 48 -0.82 0.19 -1.86
CA ALA A 48 -0.03 -0.86 -1.23
C ALA A 48 1.49 -0.62 -1.36
N THR A 49 1.96 -0.15 -2.52
CA THR A 49 3.39 0.22 -2.72
C THR A 49 3.80 1.45 -1.91
N GLY A 50 2.87 2.36 -1.62
CA GLY A 50 3.12 3.49 -0.72
C GLY A 50 3.16 3.07 0.76
N LEU A 51 2.35 2.06 1.11
CA LEU A 51 2.25 1.55 2.48
C LEU A 51 3.44 0.65 2.86
N TYR A 52 3.88 -0.20 1.94
CA TYR A 52 5.03 -1.09 2.11
C TYR A 52 6.08 -0.77 1.05
N PRO A 53 7.08 0.07 1.36
CA PRO A 53 8.20 0.27 0.45
C PRO A 53 8.95 -1.07 0.27
N PRO A 54 9.48 -1.35 -0.93
CA PRO A 54 10.33 -2.52 -1.14
C PRO A 54 11.53 -2.41 -0.20
N LEU A 55 11.81 -3.47 0.56
CA LEU A 55 13.09 -3.59 1.25
C LEU A 55 14.14 -3.97 0.20
N ASP A 56 15.39 -3.54 0.40
CA ASP A 56 16.51 -3.82 -0.52
C ASP A 56 16.71 -5.33 -0.78
N SER A 57 16.16 -6.20 0.08
CA SER A 57 16.18 -7.65 -0.07
C SER A 57 15.08 -8.25 -0.97
N GLN A 58 14.19 -7.42 -1.54
CA GLN A 58 13.05 -7.87 -2.36
C GLN A 58 13.05 -7.32 -3.80
N VAL A 59 14.21 -6.87 -4.31
CA VAL A 59 14.37 -6.44 -5.72
C VAL A 59 14.77 -7.61 -6.61
#